data_AF-A0A838LBF8-F1
#
_entry.id   AF-A0A838LBF8-F1
#
_cell.length_a   1.000
_cell.length_b   1.000
_cell.length_c   1.000
_cell.angle_alpha   90.00
_cell.angle_beta   90.00
_cell.angle_gamma   90.00
#
_symmetry.space_group_name_H-M   'P 1'
#
loop_
_entity.id
_entity.type
_entity.pdbx_description
1 polymer ?
#
loop_
_entity_poly.entity_id
_entity_poly.type
_entity_poly.pdbx_seq_one_letter_code
_entity_poly.pdbx_strand_id
1 'polypeptide(L)'
;MAVQVLQRHRSVGGAAQEIGLSQPALTQGLNKLEAQLGGRLFERGSAGLVATREGEGLIERAARARRHLRAALGNRARPELAATGAQLRALLGLADNRGFAAAATALGLAEGTLHRAVRALETALGVPLAARCGRSVMLTVQGERLARAARLAFGEIAAAISEFDPAGSRETRLTIGAMPLCRAQLLPLALHAMLARWPSARIRIVEGSWNELVGPLRGGVLDLMIGALREDPAPPDLRQTPLFEDRLVIVAGPEHPLHGVVRPSLEDFAGYDWIVGPAGSPLRQHWERLFAGRALPAAPIECGSVMTTRGLLRANPLLTLLSPAQISVELESGALAVIGDPLPDGVRTIGVAMRADWRPTPVQNALLEALVQASATMRL
;
A
#
# COMPACT_ATOMS: atom_id res chain seq x y z
N MET A 1 17.99 13.39 13.06
CA MET A 1 18.86 13.36 14.26
C MET A 1 18.91 14.73 14.91
N ALA A 2 19.36 15.78 14.20
CA ALA A 2 19.45 17.15 14.70
C ALA A 2 18.19 17.67 15.42
N VAL A 3 17.00 17.58 14.78
CA VAL A 3 15.73 18.08 15.38
C VAL A 3 15.35 17.41 16.70
N GLN A 4 15.65 16.12 16.88
CA GLN A 4 15.38 15.40 18.13
C GLN A 4 16.34 15.81 19.25
N VAL A 5 17.60 16.07 18.88
CA VAL A 5 18.63 16.51 19.82
C VAL A 5 18.34 17.94 20.27
N LEU A 6 17.94 18.82 19.35
CA LEU A 6 17.48 20.18 19.64
C LEU A 6 16.34 20.19 20.66
N GLN A 7 15.34 19.31 20.51
CA GLN A 7 14.23 19.19 21.44
C GLN A 7 14.67 18.75 22.86
N ARG A 8 15.63 17.81 22.95
CA ARG A 8 16.12 17.32 24.26
C ARG A 8 16.97 18.36 25.00
N HIS A 9 17.87 19.03 24.29
CA HIS A 9 18.77 20.02 24.90
C HIS A 9 18.12 21.37 25.14
N ARG A 10 17.02 21.69 24.44
CA ARG A 10 16.38 23.02 24.42
C ARG A 10 17.39 24.16 24.14
N SER A 11 18.48 23.84 23.45
CA SER A 11 19.59 24.72 23.14
C SER A 11 20.31 24.26 21.89
N VAL A 12 20.61 25.19 20.99
CA VAL A 12 21.37 24.89 19.75
C VAL A 12 22.82 24.51 20.08
N GLY A 13 23.43 25.15 21.08
CA GLY A 13 24.81 24.86 21.48
C GLY A 13 24.98 23.45 22.03
N GLY A 14 24.12 23.06 22.99
CA GLY A 14 24.13 21.70 23.55
C GLY A 14 23.82 20.63 22.50
N ALA A 15 22.89 20.93 21.59
CA ALA A 15 22.56 20.01 20.51
C ALA A 15 23.69 19.82 19.49
N ALA A 16 24.39 20.90 19.12
CA ALA A 16 25.51 20.85 18.20
C ALA A 16 26.67 20.02 18.75
N GLN A 17 26.96 20.17 20.05
CA GLN A 17 28.00 19.40 20.75
C GLN A 17 27.70 17.89 20.73
N GLU A 18 26.45 17.48 20.98
CA GLU A 18 26.10 16.05 20.99
C GLU A 18 26.23 15.40 19.61
N ILE A 19 25.82 16.10 18.53
CA ILE A 19 25.87 15.54 17.17
C ILE A 19 27.19 15.78 16.45
N GLY A 20 28.21 16.34 17.13
CA GLY A 20 29.53 16.60 16.56
C GLY A 20 29.54 17.65 15.44
N LEU A 21 28.60 18.61 15.46
CA LEU A 21 28.57 19.73 14.52
C LEU A 21 28.96 21.04 15.22
N SER A 22 29.40 22.03 14.45
CA SER A 22 29.52 23.39 14.97
C SER A 22 28.13 24.01 15.15
N GLN A 23 27.96 24.87 16.16
CA GLN A 23 26.71 25.59 16.38
C GLN A 23 26.27 26.43 15.16
N PRO A 24 27.17 27.12 14.43
CA PRO A 24 26.80 27.79 13.18
C PRO A 24 26.29 26.81 12.10
N ALA A 25 26.91 25.63 11.95
CA ALA A 25 26.47 24.64 10.96
C ALA A 25 25.08 24.07 11.30
N LEU A 26 24.81 23.80 12.58
CA LEU A 26 23.48 23.35 13.02
C LEU A 26 22.42 24.45 12.80
N THR A 27 22.73 25.70 13.14
CA THR A 27 21.82 26.84 12.90
C THR A 27 21.52 27.01 11.42
N GLN A 28 22.53 27.00 10.55
CA GLN A 28 22.34 27.12 9.10
C GLN A 28 21.53 25.96 8.53
N GLY A 29 21.78 24.73 9.00
CA GLY A 29 21.01 23.55 8.62
C GLY A 29 19.53 23.66 9.00
N LEU A 30 19.25 24.17 10.22
CA LEU A 30 17.89 24.40 10.69
C LEU A 30 17.18 25.46 9.83
N ASN A 31 17.81 26.62 9.63
CA ASN A 31 17.25 27.71 8.84
C ASN A 31 16.96 27.27 7.39
N LYS A 32 17.85 26.48 6.78
CA LYS A 32 17.65 25.93 5.44
C LYS A 32 16.44 24.98 5.39
N LEU A 33 16.29 24.14 6.41
CA LEU A 33 15.15 23.22 6.51
C LEU A 33 13.83 23.98 6.70
N GLU A 34 13.80 24.97 7.59
CA GLU A 34 12.65 25.85 7.81
C GLU A 34 12.24 26.60 6.53
N ALA A 35 13.20 27.15 5.80
CA ALA A 35 12.95 27.81 4.51
C ALA A 35 12.38 26.84 3.46
N GLN A 36 12.85 25.59 3.41
CA GLN A 36 12.33 24.57 2.49
C GLN A 36 10.92 24.12 2.87
N LEU A 37 10.62 24.03 4.16
CA LEU A 37 9.30 23.65 4.66
C LEU A 37 8.30 24.81 4.62
N GLY A 38 8.78 26.06 4.61
CA GLY A 38 7.92 27.26 4.60
C GLY A 38 7.38 27.62 5.98
N GLY A 39 8.02 27.15 7.06
CA GLY A 39 7.57 27.38 8.44
C GLY A 39 8.69 27.18 9.46
N ARG A 40 8.51 27.74 10.66
CA ARG A 40 9.46 27.57 11.77
C ARG A 40 9.25 26.23 12.47
N LEU A 41 10.34 25.58 12.83
CA LEU A 41 10.35 24.32 13.57
C LEU A 41 10.55 24.55 15.07
N PHE A 42 11.26 25.62 15.43
CA PHE A 42 11.55 25.97 16.81
C PHE A 42 11.41 27.46 17.07
N GLU A 43 11.00 27.79 18.30
CA GLU A 43 10.89 29.15 18.80
C GLU A 43 11.64 29.30 20.12
N ARG A 44 12.03 30.54 20.45
CA ARG A 44 12.63 30.85 21.74
C ARG A 44 11.53 31.10 22.75
N GLY A 45 11.40 30.21 23.74
CA GLY A 45 10.57 30.38 24.91
C GLY A 45 11.37 30.74 26.16
N SER A 46 10.68 30.93 27.28
CA SER A 46 11.28 31.22 28.59
C SER A 46 12.19 30.10 29.11
N ALA A 47 11.98 28.86 28.67
CA ALA A 47 12.78 27.69 29.03
C ALA A 47 13.80 27.27 27.95
N GLY A 48 14.13 28.16 27.01
CA GLY A 48 15.04 27.89 25.90
C GLY A 48 14.32 27.63 24.58
N LEU A 49 14.94 26.83 23.71
CA LEU A 49 14.39 26.48 22.40
C LEU A 49 13.26 25.44 22.55
N VAL A 50 12.07 25.73 22.03
CA VAL A 50 10.89 24.87 22.09
C VAL A 50 10.39 24.60 20.67
N ALA A 51 10.00 23.36 20.36
CA ALA A 51 9.43 23.03 19.06
C ALA A 51 8.05 23.67 18.88
N THR A 52 7.76 24.13 17.65
CA THR A 52 6.41 24.50 17.22
C THR A 52 5.56 23.24 17.02
N ARG A 53 4.25 23.37 16.79
CA ARG A 53 3.36 22.23 16.47
C ARG A 53 3.87 21.45 15.25
N GLU A 54 4.31 22.16 14.23
CA GLU A 54 4.89 21.59 13.02
C GLU A 54 6.26 20.95 13.31
N GLY A 55 7.06 21.59 14.16
CA GLY A 55 8.32 21.05 14.68
C GLY A 55 8.14 19.72 15.42
N GLU A 56 7.14 19.62 16.28
CA GLU A 56 6.77 18.39 16.98
C GLU A 56 6.36 17.28 16.00
N GLY A 57 5.54 17.60 15.00
CA GLY A 57 5.15 16.68 13.93
C GLY A 57 6.37 16.13 13.16
N LEU A 58 7.31 17.00 12.79
CA LEU A 58 8.56 16.59 12.13
C LEU A 58 9.43 15.71 13.05
N ILE A 59 9.55 16.05 14.34
CA ILE A 59 10.32 15.28 15.31
C ILE A 59 9.76 13.86 15.44
N GLU A 60 8.44 13.72 15.48
CA GLU A 60 7.75 12.43 15.56
C GLU A 60 7.99 11.60 14.29
N ARG A 61 7.79 12.19 13.10
CA ARG A 61 8.05 11.55 11.81
C ARG A 61 9.51 11.10 11.69
N ALA A 62 10.45 11.94 12.10
CA ALA A 62 11.87 11.59 12.14
C ALA A 62 12.17 10.45 13.12
N ALA A 63 11.44 10.34 14.23
CA ALA A 63 11.58 9.23 15.18
C ALA A 63 11.08 7.91 14.57
N ARG A 64 9.94 7.95 13.90
CA ARG A 64 9.38 6.81 13.16
C ARG A 64 10.31 6.35 12.05
N ALA A 65 10.85 7.27 11.26
CA ALA A 65 11.84 6.97 10.21
C ALA A 65 13.07 6.22 10.77
N ARG A 66 13.61 6.70 11.89
CA ARG A 66 14.73 6.03 12.59
C ARG A 66 14.35 4.66 13.12
N ARG A 67 13.14 4.49 13.64
CA ARG A 67 12.64 3.20 14.15
C ARG A 67 12.63 2.14 13.04
N HIS A 68 12.16 2.48 11.84
CA HIS A 68 12.19 1.56 10.70
C HIS A 68 13.62 1.13 10.35
N LEU A 69 14.54 2.08 10.22
CA LEU A 69 15.95 1.78 9.93
C LEU A 69 16.58 0.92 11.03
N ARG A 70 16.38 1.28 12.31
CA ARG A 70 16.91 0.52 13.44
C ARG A 70 16.37 -0.92 13.48
N ALA A 71 15.08 -1.11 13.17
CA ALA A 71 14.47 -2.44 13.12
C ALA A 71 15.06 -3.33 12.02
N ALA A 72 15.52 -2.76 10.90
CA ALA A 72 16.21 -3.52 9.85
C ALA A 72 17.68 -3.78 10.16
N LEU A 73 18.37 -2.80 10.74
CA LEU A 73 19.81 -2.87 11.05
C LEU A 73 20.12 -3.71 12.30
N GLY A 74 19.16 -3.84 13.22
CA GLY A 74 19.36 -4.53 14.50
C GLY A 74 20.49 -3.91 15.33
N ASN A 75 21.17 -4.73 16.14
CA ASN A 75 22.36 -4.31 16.91
C ASN A 75 23.65 -4.24 16.05
N ARG A 76 23.55 -4.50 14.74
CA ARG A 76 24.72 -4.55 13.83
C ARG A 76 25.21 -3.16 13.42
N ALA A 77 24.35 -2.14 13.53
CA ALA A 77 24.79 -0.76 13.41
C ALA A 77 25.52 -0.35 14.69
N ARG A 78 26.82 -0.09 14.58
CA ARG A 78 27.50 0.75 15.59
C ARG A 78 26.71 2.06 15.76
N PRO A 79 26.68 2.67 16.95
CA PRO A 79 26.02 3.96 17.17
C PRO A 79 26.48 5.06 16.19
N GLU A 80 27.66 4.94 15.59
CA GLU A 80 28.18 5.88 14.57
C GLU A 80 27.80 5.56 13.11
N LEU A 81 27.17 4.42 12.83
CA LEU A 81 27.02 3.92 11.46
C LEU A 81 25.76 4.48 10.78
N ALA A 82 25.79 5.78 10.49
CA ALA A 82 24.73 6.45 9.75
C ALA A 82 24.78 6.07 8.27
N ALA A 83 23.99 5.07 7.87
CA ALA A 83 23.65 4.90 6.46
C ALA A 83 23.15 6.25 5.93
N THR A 84 23.89 6.85 5.00
CA THR A 84 23.53 8.17 4.49
C THR A 84 22.28 8.07 3.63
N GLY A 85 21.51 9.16 3.54
CA GLY A 85 20.35 9.20 2.65
C GLY A 85 20.71 8.94 1.18
N ALA A 86 21.96 9.19 0.76
CA ALA A 86 22.43 8.85 -0.58
C ALA A 86 22.65 7.34 -0.75
N GLN A 87 23.28 6.68 0.23
CA GLN A 87 23.49 5.23 0.23
C GLN A 87 22.16 4.47 0.27
N LEU A 88 21.21 4.91 1.10
CA LEU A 88 19.88 4.31 1.17
C LEU A 88 19.11 4.49 -0.14
N ARG A 89 19.22 5.66 -0.80
CA ARG A 89 18.64 5.88 -2.13
C ARG A 89 19.27 4.98 -3.21
N ALA A 90 20.58 4.78 -3.18
CA ALA A 90 21.26 3.86 -4.08
C ALA A 90 20.77 2.42 -3.90
N LEU A 91 20.58 1.96 -2.66
CA LEU A 91 20.01 0.65 -2.36
C LEU A 91 18.57 0.52 -2.88
N LEU A 92 17.74 1.55 -2.71
CA LEU A 92 16.37 1.56 -3.25
C LEU A 92 16.36 1.51 -4.78
N GLY A 93 17.27 2.25 -5.44
CA GLY A 93 17.43 2.17 -6.89
C GLY A 93 17.74 0.75 -7.37
N LEU A 94 18.58 0.02 -6.63
CA LEU A 94 18.87 -1.39 -6.91
C LEU A 94 17.71 -2.33 -6.55
N ALA A 95 16.87 -1.99 -5.57
CA ALA A 95 15.65 -2.74 -5.27
C ALA A 95 14.62 -2.64 -6.40
N ASP A 96 14.50 -1.44 -6.98
CA ASP A 96 13.48 -1.11 -7.99
C ASP A 96 13.91 -1.53 -9.41
N ASN A 97 15.17 -1.93 -9.62
CA ASN A 97 15.74 -2.25 -10.93
C ASN A 97 16.58 -3.53 -10.91
N ARG A 98 16.60 -4.28 -12.01
CA ARG A 98 17.43 -5.49 -12.12
C ARG A 98 18.86 -5.17 -12.55
N GLY A 99 19.67 -4.70 -11.60
CA GLY A 99 21.12 -4.51 -11.77
C GLY A 99 21.61 -3.07 -11.68
N PHE A 100 22.92 -2.91 -11.53
CA PHE A 100 23.57 -1.63 -11.25
C PHE A 100 23.42 -0.61 -12.38
N ALA A 101 23.61 -1.01 -13.63
CA ALA A 101 23.45 -0.13 -14.79
C ALA A 101 22.04 0.47 -14.87
N ALA A 102 21.00 -0.37 -14.85
CA ALA A 102 19.61 0.08 -14.90
C ALA A 102 19.25 0.99 -13.71
N ALA A 103 19.68 0.62 -12.49
CA ALA A 103 19.48 1.43 -11.30
C ALA A 103 20.18 2.80 -11.40
N ALA A 104 21.39 2.85 -11.95
CA ALA A 104 22.17 4.07 -12.08
C ALA A 104 21.53 5.02 -13.09
N THR A 105 21.09 4.50 -14.23
CA THR A 105 20.33 5.27 -15.23
C THR A 105 19.04 5.83 -14.61
N ALA A 106 18.26 5.01 -13.89
CA ALA A 106 17.02 5.45 -13.25
C ALA A 106 17.24 6.55 -12.20
N LEU A 107 18.39 6.55 -11.52
CA LEU A 107 18.74 7.57 -10.53
C LEU A 107 19.53 8.76 -11.10
N GLY A 108 19.85 8.77 -12.40
CA GLY A 108 20.68 9.82 -13.02
C GLY A 108 22.12 9.84 -12.49
N LEU A 109 22.66 8.67 -12.13
CA LEU A 109 24.00 8.51 -11.57
C LEU A 109 24.91 7.75 -12.53
N ALA A 110 26.22 7.95 -12.41
CA ALA A 110 27.19 7.03 -12.99
C ALA A 110 27.13 5.67 -12.26
N GLU A 111 27.22 4.57 -13.00
CA GLU A 111 27.13 3.21 -12.44
C GLU A 111 28.16 2.96 -11.32
N GLY A 112 29.40 3.41 -11.51
CA GLY A 112 30.46 3.31 -10.49
C GLY A 112 30.14 4.08 -9.20
N THR A 113 29.34 5.15 -9.26
CA THR A 113 28.88 5.89 -8.07
C THR A 113 27.84 5.08 -7.30
N LEU A 114 26.89 4.44 -8.00
CA LEU A 114 25.90 3.58 -7.37
C LEU A 114 26.57 2.35 -6.74
N HIS A 115 27.51 1.72 -7.44
CA HIS A 115 28.27 0.59 -6.91
C HIS A 115 29.05 0.97 -5.64
N ARG A 116 29.77 2.11 -5.63
CA ARG A 116 30.48 2.59 -4.44
C ARG A 116 29.54 2.88 -3.27
N ALA A 117 28.37 3.47 -3.52
CA ALA A 117 27.40 3.77 -2.47
C ALA A 117 26.86 2.50 -1.80
N VAL A 118 26.50 1.47 -2.59
CA VAL A 118 26.03 0.18 -2.06
C VAL A 118 27.15 -0.56 -1.33
N ARG A 119 28.37 -0.61 -1.90
CA ARG A 119 29.52 -1.25 -1.26
C ARG A 119 29.92 -0.59 0.06
N ALA A 120 29.89 0.74 0.12
CA ALA A 120 30.15 1.46 1.36
C ALA A 120 29.11 1.10 2.44
N LEU A 121 27.84 0.94 2.04
CA LEU A 121 26.79 0.51 2.95
C LEU A 121 26.98 -0.93 3.43
N GLU A 122 27.37 -1.85 2.55
CA GLU A 122 27.70 -3.24 2.90
C GLU A 122 28.88 -3.32 3.86
N THR A 123 29.98 -2.60 3.58
CA THR A 123 31.17 -2.54 4.44
C THR A 123 30.80 -2.01 5.82
N ALA A 124 29.99 -0.95 5.86
CA ALA A 124 29.56 -0.36 7.12
C ALA A 124 28.72 -1.35 7.94
N LEU A 125 27.87 -2.15 7.30
CA LEU A 125 26.99 -3.13 7.96
C LEU A 125 27.61 -4.50 8.20
N GLY A 126 28.78 -4.77 7.59
CA GLY A 126 29.45 -6.06 7.64
C GLY A 126 28.67 -7.20 6.97
N VAL A 127 27.71 -6.89 6.09
CA VAL A 127 26.87 -7.89 5.41
C VAL A 127 26.64 -7.53 3.94
N PRO A 128 26.59 -8.53 3.02
CA PRO A 128 26.23 -8.28 1.64
C PRO A 128 24.74 -7.93 1.54
N LEU A 129 24.45 -6.85 0.82
CA LEU A 129 23.11 -6.36 0.51
C LEU A 129 22.71 -6.71 -0.92
N ALA A 130 23.69 -6.93 -1.80
CA ALA A 130 23.48 -7.37 -3.17
C ALA A 130 24.31 -8.62 -3.48
N ALA A 131 23.71 -9.56 -4.21
CA ALA A 131 24.35 -10.78 -4.67
C ALA A 131 24.13 -10.99 -6.16
N ARG A 132 25.07 -11.68 -6.80
CA ARG A 132 24.95 -12.07 -8.20
C ARG A 132 24.04 -13.30 -8.30
N CYS A 133 22.99 -13.21 -9.10
CA CYS A 133 22.08 -14.29 -9.43
C CYS A 133 22.16 -14.53 -10.94
N GLY A 134 23.03 -15.45 -11.36
CA GLY A 134 23.36 -15.69 -12.77
C GLY A 134 23.93 -14.44 -13.46
N ARG A 135 23.19 -13.94 -14.47
CA ARG A 135 23.56 -12.73 -15.23
C ARG A 135 23.07 -11.43 -14.59
N SER A 136 22.25 -11.51 -13.53
CA SER A 136 21.65 -10.35 -12.87
C SER A 136 22.22 -10.14 -11.47
N VAL A 137 22.09 -8.93 -10.95
CA VAL A 137 22.30 -8.63 -9.53
C VAL A 137 20.94 -8.47 -8.88
N MET A 138 20.77 -9.10 -7.73
CA MET A 138 19.56 -9.01 -6.89
C MET A 138 19.95 -8.64 -5.48
N LEU A 139 19.01 -8.06 -4.73
CA LEU A 139 19.21 -7.86 -3.30
C LEU A 139 19.23 -9.20 -2.56
N THR A 140 20.06 -9.27 -1.51
CA THR A 140 19.99 -10.37 -0.55
C THR A 140 18.76 -10.21 0.33
N VAL A 141 18.41 -11.23 1.13
CA VAL A 141 17.34 -11.10 2.15
C VAL A 141 17.57 -9.89 3.08
N GLN A 142 18.84 -9.60 3.43
CA GLN A 142 19.19 -8.43 4.23
C GLN A 142 19.06 -7.13 3.43
N GLY A 143 19.46 -7.15 2.15
CA GLY A 143 19.24 -6.04 1.22
C GLY A 143 17.76 -5.67 1.10
N GLU A 144 16.89 -6.65 0.88
CA GLU A 144 15.44 -6.47 0.80
C GLU A 144 14.84 -5.91 2.10
N ARG A 145 15.28 -6.44 3.25
CA ARG A 145 14.84 -5.94 4.56
C ARG A 145 15.25 -4.49 4.78
N LEU A 146 16.47 -4.12 4.43
CA LEU A 146 16.96 -2.74 4.56
C LEU A 146 16.31 -1.81 3.54
N ALA A 147 16.10 -2.24 2.30
CA ALA A 147 15.39 -1.48 1.27
C ALA A 147 13.96 -1.17 1.73
N ARG A 148 13.24 -2.16 2.27
CA ARG A 148 11.92 -1.96 2.88
C ARG A 148 11.95 -0.90 3.98
N ALA A 149 12.86 -1.02 4.93
CA ALA A 149 12.99 -0.05 6.02
C ALA A 149 13.38 1.36 5.53
N ALA A 150 14.24 1.45 4.53
CA ALA A 150 14.62 2.70 3.90
C ALA A 150 13.43 3.37 3.22
N ARG A 151 12.60 2.61 2.49
CA ARG A 151 11.40 3.14 1.83
C ARG A 151 10.41 3.67 2.85
N LEU A 152 10.16 2.94 3.94
CA LEU A 152 9.30 3.40 5.03
C LEU A 152 9.87 4.66 5.70
N ALA A 153 11.19 4.71 5.94
CA ALA A 153 11.83 5.88 6.52
C ALA A 153 11.74 7.12 5.64
N PHE A 154 11.96 7.00 4.33
CA PHE A 154 11.75 8.12 3.40
C PHE A 154 10.27 8.50 3.29
N GLY A 155 9.36 7.54 3.37
CA GLY A 155 7.91 7.80 3.44
C GLY A 155 7.52 8.68 4.63
N GLU A 156 8.08 8.43 5.82
CA GLU A 156 7.86 9.28 6.99
C GLU A 156 8.39 10.70 6.80
N ILE A 157 9.54 10.89 6.14
CA ILE A 157 10.08 12.21 5.83
C ILE A 157 9.22 12.93 4.78
N ALA A 158 8.76 12.23 3.75
CA ALA A 158 7.86 12.79 2.75
C ALA A 158 6.51 13.19 3.38
N ALA A 159 5.98 12.37 4.28
CA ALA A 159 4.77 12.67 5.04
C ALA A 159 4.95 13.92 5.92
N ALA A 160 6.11 14.05 6.59
CA ALA A 160 6.43 15.27 7.34
C ALA A 160 6.40 16.49 6.43
N ILE A 161 7.03 16.45 5.26
CA ILE A 161 7.03 17.58 4.31
C ILE A 161 5.61 17.93 3.84
N SER A 162 4.76 16.93 3.59
CA SER A 162 3.36 17.13 3.20
C SER A 162 2.52 17.78 4.32
N GLU A 163 2.82 17.49 5.59
CA GLU A 163 2.12 18.09 6.74
C GLU A 163 2.38 19.61 6.91
N PHE A 164 3.46 20.15 6.35
CA PHE A 164 3.77 21.60 6.38
C PHE A 164 3.02 22.41 5.31
N ASP A 165 2.23 21.75 4.48
CA ASP A 165 1.42 22.39 3.46
C ASP A 165 -0.07 22.02 3.63
N PRO A 166 -0.72 22.54 4.68
CA PRO A 166 -2.12 22.23 4.95
C PRO A 166 -3.07 22.76 3.87
N ALA A 167 -2.64 23.75 3.07
CA ALA A 167 -3.41 24.28 1.96
C ALA A 167 -3.39 23.36 0.72
N GLY A 168 -2.56 22.31 0.72
CA GLY A 168 -2.42 21.40 -0.41
C GLY A 168 -1.85 22.08 -1.66
N SER A 169 -1.04 23.12 -1.50
CA SER A 169 -0.39 23.82 -2.62
C SER A 169 0.72 22.99 -3.29
N ARG A 170 1.28 22.03 -2.55
CA ARG A 170 2.33 21.10 -2.95
C ARG A 170 1.71 19.81 -3.43
N GLU A 171 2.31 19.26 -4.48
CA GLU A 171 1.94 17.94 -4.99
C GLU A 171 2.13 16.88 -3.90
N THR A 172 1.03 16.29 -3.44
CA THR A 172 1.09 15.10 -2.58
C THR A 172 0.65 13.88 -3.37
N ARG A 173 1.48 12.84 -3.32
CA ARG A 173 1.23 11.57 -4.00
C ARG A 173 0.63 10.55 -3.06
N LEU A 174 -0.40 9.87 -3.55
CA LEU A 174 -1.14 8.82 -2.89
C LEU A 174 -1.09 7.57 -3.75
N THR A 175 -0.62 6.45 -3.20
CA THR A 175 -0.57 5.17 -3.93
C THR A 175 -1.51 4.15 -3.30
N ILE A 176 -2.52 3.74 -4.06
CA ILE A 176 -3.65 2.92 -3.60
C ILE A 176 -3.57 1.54 -4.26
N GLY A 177 -3.52 0.48 -3.46
CA GLY A 177 -3.78 -0.87 -3.96
C GLY A 177 -5.29 -1.10 -4.09
N ALA A 178 -5.78 -1.45 -5.27
CA ALA A 178 -7.21 -1.72 -5.47
C ALA A 178 -7.44 -3.16 -5.91
N MET A 179 -8.26 -3.90 -5.18
CA MET A 179 -8.78 -5.22 -5.59
C MET A 179 -10.07 -5.07 -6.43
N PRO A 180 -10.47 -6.10 -7.20
CA PRO A 180 -11.43 -5.96 -8.30
C PRO A 180 -12.76 -5.25 -7.97
N LEU A 181 -13.40 -5.56 -6.83
CA LEU A 181 -14.69 -4.94 -6.47
C LEU A 181 -14.58 -3.42 -6.31
N CYS A 182 -13.59 -2.98 -5.55
CA CYS A 182 -13.48 -1.58 -5.17
C CYS A 182 -13.18 -0.67 -6.37
N ARG A 183 -12.64 -1.21 -7.46
CA ARG A 183 -12.34 -0.47 -8.70
C ARG A 183 -13.60 -0.02 -9.44
N ALA A 184 -14.69 -0.79 -9.36
CA ALA A 184 -15.89 -0.55 -10.14
C ALA A 184 -16.76 0.57 -9.58
N GLN A 185 -16.87 0.69 -8.25
CA GLN A 185 -17.80 1.64 -7.61
C GLN A 185 -17.18 2.45 -6.47
N LEU A 186 -16.66 1.77 -5.44
CA LEU A 186 -16.21 2.43 -4.20
C LEU A 186 -15.11 3.47 -4.43
N LEU A 187 -14.04 3.08 -5.14
CA LEU A 187 -12.89 3.95 -5.34
C LEU A 187 -13.21 5.16 -6.23
N PRO A 188 -13.91 5.02 -7.38
CA PRO A 188 -14.37 6.17 -8.16
C PRO A 188 -15.16 7.20 -7.33
N LEU A 189 -16.12 6.74 -6.51
CA LEU A 189 -16.94 7.63 -5.66
C LEU A 189 -16.10 8.35 -4.60
N ALA A 190 -15.23 7.61 -3.90
CA ALA A 190 -14.35 8.20 -2.89
C ALA A 190 -13.36 9.20 -3.51
N LEU A 191 -12.77 8.89 -4.67
CA LEU A 191 -11.85 9.80 -5.35
C LEU A 191 -12.56 11.05 -5.87
N HIS A 192 -13.80 10.96 -6.34
CA HIS A 192 -14.59 12.12 -6.74
C HIS A 192 -14.75 13.10 -5.56
N ALA A 193 -15.17 12.60 -4.40
CA ALA A 193 -15.34 13.43 -3.20
C ALA A 193 -13.99 14.00 -2.69
N MET A 194 -12.94 13.19 -2.69
CA MET A 194 -11.62 13.61 -2.20
C MET A 194 -10.97 14.67 -3.10
N LEU A 195 -11.02 14.50 -4.43
CA LEU A 195 -10.41 15.45 -5.38
C LEU A 195 -11.10 16.81 -5.40
N ALA A 196 -12.38 16.88 -5.03
CA ALA A 196 -13.06 18.16 -4.81
C ALA A 196 -12.45 18.95 -3.63
N ARG A 197 -11.98 18.25 -2.58
CA ARG A 197 -11.33 18.85 -1.40
C ARG A 197 -9.81 19.03 -1.57
N TRP A 198 -9.17 18.20 -2.41
CA TRP A 198 -7.72 18.17 -2.63
C TRP A 198 -7.37 18.11 -4.14
N PRO A 199 -7.56 19.19 -4.89
CA PRO A 199 -7.42 19.19 -6.35
C PRO A 199 -5.97 18.98 -6.85
N SER A 200 -4.98 19.26 -6.00
CA SER A 200 -3.55 19.06 -6.30
C SER A 200 -3.07 17.63 -6.06
N ALA A 201 -3.89 16.78 -5.44
CA ALA A 201 -3.50 15.41 -5.13
C ALA A 201 -3.17 14.62 -6.40
N ARG A 202 -2.14 13.78 -6.33
CA ARG A 202 -1.76 12.86 -7.40
C ARG A 202 -1.99 11.44 -6.96
N ILE A 203 -2.92 10.78 -7.64
CA ILE A 203 -3.36 9.43 -7.29
C ILE A 203 -2.71 8.43 -8.24
N ARG A 204 -2.04 7.44 -7.66
CA ARG A 204 -1.58 6.25 -8.37
C ARG A 204 -2.40 5.06 -7.89
N ILE A 205 -3.11 4.42 -8.81
CA ILE A 205 -3.85 3.18 -8.52
C ILE A 205 -3.00 2.02 -9.01
N VAL A 206 -2.76 1.06 -8.12
CA VAL A 206 -2.08 -0.20 -8.42
C VAL A 206 -3.10 -1.32 -8.29
N GLU A 207 -3.36 -1.98 -9.40
CA GLU A 207 -4.31 -3.07 -9.46
C GLU A 207 -3.61 -4.40 -9.19
N GLY A 208 -4.24 -5.25 -8.38
CA GLY A 208 -3.76 -6.60 -8.13
C GLY A 208 -4.67 -7.37 -7.19
N SER A 209 -4.34 -8.65 -7.02
CA SER A 209 -4.83 -9.51 -5.96
C SER A 209 -4.19 -9.15 -4.61
N TRP A 210 -4.73 -9.71 -3.54
CA TRP A 210 -4.12 -9.59 -2.20
C TRP A 210 -2.64 -9.98 -2.19
N ASN A 211 -2.28 -11.10 -2.82
CA ASN A 211 -0.91 -11.62 -2.81
C ASN A 211 0.07 -10.68 -3.53
N GLU A 212 -0.39 -10.01 -4.59
CA GLU A 212 0.40 -9.04 -5.34
C GLU A 212 0.53 -7.70 -4.60
N LEU A 213 -0.50 -7.29 -3.84
CA LEU A 213 -0.55 -5.97 -3.20
C LEU A 213 -0.01 -5.95 -1.76
N VAL A 214 -0.05 -7.07 -1.03
CA VAL A 214 0.34 -7.11 0.39
C VAL A 214 1.84 -6.86 0.58
N GLY A 215 2.68 -7.38 -0.31
CA GLY A 215 4.13 -7.13 -0.31
C GLY A 215 4.46 -5.64 -0.47
N PRO A 216 3.99 -4.98 -1.54
CA PRO A 216 4.10 -3.54 -1.76
C PRO A 216 3.53 -2.68 -0.61
N LEU A 217 2.39 -3.06 -0.01
CA LEU A 217 1.85 -2.36 1.16
C LEU A 217 2.80 -2.42 2.36
N ARG A 218 3.26 -3.62 2.72
CA ARG A 218 4.29 -3.81 3.76
C ARG A 218 5.61 -3.11 3.42
N GLY A 219 5.86 -2.93 2.11
CA GLY A 219 7.02 -2.27 1.54
C GLY A 219 7.03 -0.75 1.70
N GLY A 220 5.88 -0.13 1.97
CA GLY A 220 5.72 1.32 1.86
C GLY A 220 5.63 1.81 0.41
N VAL A 221 5.43 0.90 -0.56
CA VAL A 221 5.17 1.25 -1.97
C VAL A 221 3.71 1.68 -2.13
N LEU A 222 2.80 1.03 -1.40
CA LEU A 222 1.40 1.44 -1.28
C LEU A 222 1.19 2.11 0.07
N ASP A 223 0.32 3.12 0.10
CA ASP A 223 -0.12 3.76 1.33
C ASP A 223 -1.18 2.89 2.03
N LEU A 224 -2.16 2.43 1.26
CA LEU A 224 -3.24 1.55 1.69
C LEU A 224 -3.66 0.60 0.55
N MET A 225 -4.39 -0.45 0.89
CA MET A 225 -5.14 -1.24 -0.09
C MET A 225 -6.63 -1.31 0.26
N ILE A 226 -7.47 -1.52 -0.75
CA ILE A 226 -8.92 -1.59 -0.60
C ILE A 226 -9.44 -2.85 -1.30
N GLY A 227 -10.27 -3.63 -0.60
CA GLY A 227 -10.85 -4.88 -1.11
C GLY A 227 -11.32 -5.82 -0.03
N ALA A 228 -11.52 -7.08 -0.42
CA ALA A 228 -11.94 -8.13 0.50
C ALA A 228 -10.89 -8.36 1.59
N LEU A 229 -11.32 -8.28 2.85
CA LEU A 229 -10.46 -8.41 4.02
C LEU A 229 -10.08 -9.88 4.30
N ARG A 230 -9.06 -10.05 5.13
CA ARG A 230 -8.58 -11.35 5.62
C ARG A 230 -8.84 -11.47 7.11
N GLU A 231 -9.76 -12.34 7.48
CA GLU A 231 -10.21 -12.48 8.87
C GLU A 231 -9.62 -13.72 9.55
N ASP A 232 -9.29 -14.77 8.80
CA ASP A 232 -8.80 -16.03 9.34
C ASP A 232 -7.55 -16.59 8.59
N PRO A 233 -6.34 -16.42 9.15
CA PRO A 233 -5.98 -15.48 10.20
C PRO A 233 -5.80 -14.06 9.66
N ALA A 234 -6.24 -13.06 10.43
CA ALA A 234 -5.91 -11.67 10.17
C ALA A 234 -4.38 -11.44 10.27
N PRO A 235 -3.74 -10.76 9.29
CA PRO A 235 -2.32 -10.49 9.34
C PRO A 235 -1.97 -9.56 10.51
N PRO A 236 -1.09 -9.95 11.45
CA PRO A 236 -0.84 -9.18 12.67
C PRO A 236 -0.09 -7.86 12.42
N ASP A 237 0.57 -7.72 11.26
CA ASP A 237 1.31 -6.53 10.87
C ASP A 237 0.48 -5.51 10.09
N LEU A 238 -0.79 -5.82 9.82
CA LEU A 238 -1.71 -4.97 9.10
C LEU A 238 -2.93 -4.62 9.97
N ARG A 239 -3.36 -3.36 9.90
CA ARG A 239 -4.65 -2.93 10.43
C ARG A 239 -5.67 -2.99 9.30
N GLN A 240 -6.77 -3.70 9.53
CA GLN A 240 -7.89 -3.80 8.60
C GLN A 240 -9.12 -3.11 9.20
N THR A 241 -9.74 -2.23 8.42
CA THR A 241 -10.96 -1.52 8.82
C THR A 241 -12.09 -1.94 7.87
N PRO A 242 -13.15 -2.60 8.36
CA PRO A 242 -14.31 -2.93 7.55
C PRO A 242 -15.03 -1.66 7.09
N LEU A 243 -15.58 -1.70 5.87
CA LEU A 243 -16.37 -0.61 5.29
C LEU A 243 -17.82 -1.04 5.04
N PHE A 244 -18.01 -2.20 4.41
CA PHE A 244 -19.33 -2.78 4.13
C PHE A 244 -19.21 -4.28 3.85
N GLU A 245 -20.34 -4.97 3.88
CA GLU A 245 -20.45 -6.37 3.47
C GLU A 245 -20.86 -6.46 2.00
N ASP A 246 -20.22 -7.34 1.24
CA ASP A 246 -20.54 -7.60 -0.15
C ASP A 246 -21.10 -9.01 -0.30
N ARG A 247 -22.21 -9.13 -1.05
CA ARG A 247 -22.91 -10.40 -1.27
C ARG A 247 -22.60 -10.96 -2.65
N LEU A 248 -22.02 -12.14 -2.66
CA LEU A 248 -21.74 -12.89 -3.86
C LEU A 248 -23.00 -13.61 -4.37
N VAL A 249 -23.15 -13.61 -5.69
CA VAL A 249 -24.20 -14.34 -6.39
C VAL A 249 -23.59 -15.22 -7.48
N ILE A 250 -24.35 -16.23 -7.90
CA ILE A 250 -23.98 -17.04 -9.06
C ILE A 250 -24.36 -16.26 -10.32
N VAL A 251 -23.43 -16.14 -11.26
CA VAL A 251 -23.59 -15.36 -12.49
C VAL A 251 -23.30 -16.23 -13.70
N ALA A 252 -24.10 -16.04 -14.75
CA ALA A 252 -23.90 -16.67 -16.05
C ALA A 252 -24.23 -15.70 -17.19
N GLY A 253 -23.97 -16.14 -18.44
CA GLY A 253 -24.48 -15.46 -19.62
C GLY A 253 -26.01 -15.55 -19.76
N PRO A 254 -26.64 -14.68 -20.56
CA PRO A 254 -28.10 -14.63 -20.73
C PRO A 254 -28.68 -15.86 -21.43
N GLU A 255 -27.85 -16.60 -22.18
CA GLU A 255 -28.23 -17.84 -22.87
C GLU A 255 -27.88 -19.10 -22.05
N HIS A 256 -27.43 -18.95 -20.81
CA HIS A 256 -27.11 -20.09 -19.96
C HIS A 256 -28.35 -20.95 -19.71
N PRO A 257 -28.30 -22.30 -19.77
CA PRO A 257 -29.49 -23.14 -19.63
C PRO A 257 -30.24 -23.01 -18.29
N LEU A 258 -29.52 -22.64 -17.22
CA LEU A 258 -30.13 -22.34 -15.91
C LEU A 258 -30.78 -20.95 -15.81
N HIS A 259 -30.68 -20.13 -16.85
CA HIS A 259 -31.35 -18.83 -16.88
C HIS A 259 -32.88 -19.02 -16.91
N GLY A 260 -33.58 -18.39 -15.97
CA GLY A 260 -35.04 -18.53 -15.81
C GLY A 260 -35.49 -19.78 -15.03
N VAL A 261 -34.58 -20.68 -14.66
CA VAL A 261 -34.91 -21.81 -13.78
C VAL A 261 -35.16 -21.31 -12.36
N VAL A 262 -36.33 -21.62 -11.81
CA VAL A 262 -36.72 -21.23 -10.45
C VAL A 262 -36.02 -22.14 -9.45
N ARG A 263 -35.13 -21.56 -8.63
CA ARG A 263 -34.35 -22.25 -7.57
C ARG A 263 -33.58 -23.50 -8.06
N PRO A 264 -32.53 -23.33 -8.90
CA PRO A 264 -31.66 -24.44 -9.27
C PRO A 264 -31.06 -25.10 -8.04
N SER A 265 -30.96 -26.43 -8.07
CA SER A 265 -30.34 -27.22 -7.01
C SER A 265 -28.81 -27.14 -7.08
N LEU A 266 -28.13 -27.53 -6.00
CA LEU A 266 -26.67 -27.69 -6.02
C LEU A 266 -26.20 -28.74 -7.04
N GLU A 267 -27.04 -29.71 -7.39
CA GLU A 267 -26.73 -30.71 -8.41
C GLU A 267 -26.79 -30.13 -9.81
N ASP A 268 -27.78 -29.27 -10.08
CA ASP A 268 -27.85 -28.50 -11.33
C ASP A 268 -26.60 -27.64 -11.50
N PHE A 269 -26.17 -26.95 -10.44
CA PHE A 269 -24.95 -26.15 -10.44
C PHE A 269 -23.66 -26.97 -10.61
N ALA A 270 -23.64 -28.21 -10.10
CA ALA A 270 -22.50 -29.10 -10.23
C ALA A 270 -22.36 -29.68 -11.65
N GLY A 271 -23.43 -29.65 -12.45
CA GLY A 271 -23.45 -30.12 -13.83
C GLY A 271 -22.79 -29.19 -14.86
N TYR A 272 -22.36 -28.00 -14.46
CA TYR A 272 -21.72 -27.02 -15.34
C TYR A 272 -20.29 -26.69 -14.92
N ASP A 273 -19.49 -26.23 -15.88
CA ASP A 273 -18.12 -25.79 -15.66
C ASP A 273 -18.09 -24.38 -15.03
N TRP A 274 -17.10 -24.16 -14.18
CA TRP A 274 -16.96 -22.92 -13.40
C TRP A 274 -15.73 -22.10 -13.79
N ILE A 275 -15.89 -20.78 -13.75
CA ILE A 275 -14.78 -19.82 -13.61
C ILE A 275 -14.62 -19.51 -12.13
N VAL A 276 -13.43 -19.73 -11.59
CA VAL A 276 -13.14 -19.60 -10.16
C VAL A 276 -12.05 -18.55 -9.90
N GLY A 277 -12.12 -17.90 -8.74
CA GLY A 277 -11.06 -17.00 -8.31
C GLY A 277 -9.76 -17.75 -7.98
N PRO A 278 -8.61 -17.05 -7.92
CA PRO A 278 -7.32 -17.67 -7.58
C PRO A 278 -7.33 -18.43 -6.26
N ALA A 279 -6.54 -19.50 -6.17
CA ALA A 279 -6.33 -20.25 -4.93
C ALA A 279 -6.05 -19.33 -3.71
N GLY A 280 -6.71 -19.61 -2.59
CA GLY A 280 -6.60 -18.82 -1.35
C GLY A 280 -7.29 -17.44 -1.37
N SER A 281 -8.01 -17.08 -2.45
CA SER A 281 -8.87 -15.90 -2.45
C SER A 281 -10.19 -16.16 -1.69
N PRO A 282 -10.85 -15.13 -1.11
CA PRO A 282 -12.13 -15.33 -0.45
C PRO A 282 -13.18 -15.80 -1.44
N LEU A 283 -13.10 -15.38 -2.71
CA LEU A 283 -13.99 -15.83 -3.78
C LEU A 283 -13.88 -17.35 -4.00
N ARG A 284 -12.66 -17.88 -4.04
CA ARG A 284 -12.40 -19.32 -4.15
C ARG A 284 -12.97 -20.09 -2.94
N GLN A 285 -12.72 -19.59 -1.72
CA GLN A 285 -13.22 -20.21 -0.49
C GLN A 285 -14.76 -20.23 -0.43
N HIS A 286 -15.44 -19.21 -0.97
CA HIS A 286 -16.90 -19.20 -1.07
C HIS A 286 -17.42 -20.27 -2.04
N TRP A 287 -16.77 -20.43 -3.19
CA TRP A 287 -17.11 -21.48 -4.15
C TRP A 287 -16.85 -22.88 -3.57
N GLU A 288 -15.74 -23.09 -2.86
CA GLU A 288 -15.45 -24.37 -2.19
C GLU A 288 -16.50 -24.68 -1.10
N ARG A 289 -16.92 -23.66 -0.33
CA ARG A 289 -17.97 -23.81 0.70
C ARG A 289 -19.34 -24.10 0.10
N LEU A 290 -19.67 -23.54 -1.06
CA LEU A 290 -20.92 -23.80 -1.77
C LEU A 290 -21.14 -25.30 -2.03
N PHE A 291 -20.05 -26.04 -2.25
CA PHE A 291 -20.05 -27.48 -2.51
C PHE A 291 -19.46 -28.31 -1.36
N ALA A 292 -19.40 -27.75 -0.13
CA ALA A 292 -18.85 -28.45 1.02
C ALA A 292 -19.57 -29.79 1.27
N GLY A 293 -18.80 -30.86 1.52
CA GLY A 293 -19.33 -32.21 1.68
C GLY A 293 -19.70 -32.93 0.37
N ARG A 294 -19.35 -32.35 -0.79
CA ARG A 294 -19.57 -32.93 -2.13
C ARG A 294 -18.29 -32.86 -2.98
N ALA A 295 -18.28 -33.54 -4.11
CA ALA A 295 -17.25 -33.34 -5.13
C ALA A 295 -17.38 -31.94 -5.73
N LEU A 296 -16.25 -31.24 -5.91
CA LEU A 296 -16.23 -29.94 -6.56
C LEU A 296 -16.50 -30.09 -8.06
N PRO A 297 -17.31 -29.21 -8.67
CA PRO A 297 -17.50 -29.23 -10.11
C PRO A 297 -16.22 -28.84 -10.85
N ALA A 298 -16.17 -29.17 -12.14
CA ALA A 298 -15.05 -28.81 -12.98
C ALA A 298 -14.89 -27.28 -13.03
N ALA A 299 -13.66 -26.82 -12.83
CA ALA A 299 -13.32 -25.41 -12.87
C ALA A 299 -12.07 -25.22 -13.75
N PRO A 300 -12.21 -25.39 -15.08
CA PRO A 300 -11.07 -25.37 -15.99
C PRO A 300 -10.41 -23.98 -16.09
N ILE A 301 -11.06 -22.94 -15.60
CA ILE A 301 -10.61 -21.55 -15.70
C ILE A 301 -10.46 -20.94 -14.31
N GLU A 302 -9.22 -20.71 -13.90
CA GLU A 302 -8.89 -19.86 -12.76
C GLU A 302 -8.65 -18.42 -13.24
N CYS A 303 -9.47 -17.46 -12.81
CA CYS A 303 -9.40 -16.08 -13.27
C CYS A 303 -9.81 -15.07 -12.20
N GLY A 304 -8.93 -14.10 -11.90
CA GLY A 304 -9.24 -12.95 -11.04
C GLY A 304 -9.73 -11.70 -11.80
N SER A 305 -9.74 -11.75 -13.14
CA SER A 305 -10.12 -10.63 -14.01
C SER A 305 -11.61 -10.65 -14.32
N VAL A 306 -12.36 -9.73 -13.72
CA VAL A 306 -13.80 -9.60 -13.98
C VAL A 306 -14.07 -9.33 -15.47
N MET A 307 -13.20 -8.57 -16.15
CA MET A 307 -13.34 -8.30 -17.58
C MET A 307 -13.25 -9.57 -18.42
N THR A 308 -12.29 -10.44 -18.11
CA THR A 308 -12.11 -11.73 -18.80
C THR A 308 -13.28 -12.66 -18.50
N THR A 309 -13.70 -12.75 -17.23
CA THR A 309 -14.86 -13.53 -16.81
C THR A 309 -16.12 -13.12 -17.57
N ARG A 310 -16.42 -11.81 -17.68
CA ARG A 310 -17.58 -11.31 -18.46
C ARG A 310 -17.56 -11.78 -19.91
N GLY A 311 -16.41 -11.69 -20.57
CA GLY A 311 -16.26 -12.13 -21.96
C GLY A 311 -16.52 -13.63 -22.13
N LEU A 312 -16.02 -14.44 -21.19
CA LEU A 312 -16.21 -15.90 -21.21
C LEU A 312 -17.65 -16.32 -20.93
N LEU A 313 -18.30 -15.73 -19.91
CA LEU A 313 -19.69 -16.04 -19.56
C LEU A 313 -20.67 -15.76 -20.69
N ARG A 314 -20.40 -14.75 -21.53
CA ARG A 314 -21.25 -14.41 -22.67
C ARG A 314 -21.19 -15.42 -23.82
N ALA A 315 -20.09 -16.16 -23.93
CA ALA A 315 -19.83 -17.05 -25.05
C ALA A 315 -19.91 -18.53 -24.70
N ASN A 316 -20.02 -18.87 -23.41
CA ASN A 316 -19.93 -20.25 -22.93
C ASN A 316 -20.95 -20.48 -21.81
N PRO A 317 -21.49 -21.70 -21.67
CA PRO A 317 -22.37 -22.08 -20.57
C PRO A 317 -21.56 -22.33 -19.29
N LEU A 318 -20.90 -21.27 -18.79
CA LEU A 318 -20.08 -21.27 -17.60
C LEU A 318 -20.80 -20.57 -16.45
N LEU A 319 -20.48 -20.98 -15.23
CA LEU A 319 -20.92 -20.35 -14.00
C LEU A 319 -19.76 -19.67 -13.28
N THR A 320 -20.04 -18.65 -12.47
CA THR A 320 -19.04 -18.04 -11.58
C THR A 320 -19.71 -17.41 -10.37
N LEU A 321 -18.89 -17.02 -9.38
CA LEU A 321 -19.30 -16.14 -8.29
C LEU A 321 -18.80 -14.73 -8.56
N LEU A 322 -19.71 -13.75 -8.49
CA LEU A 322 -19.36 -12.33 -8.58
C LEU A 322 -20.25 -11.49 -7.65
N SER A 323 -19.79 -10.28 -7.36
CA SER A 323 -20.65 -9.28 -6.71
C SER A 323 -21.54 -8.61 -7.76
N PRO A 324 -22.84 -8.42 -7.51
CA PRO A 324 -23.72 -7.65 -8.39
C PRO A 324 -23.18 -6.24 -8.66
N ALA A 325 -22.56 -5.60 -7.67
CA ALA A 325 -21.97 -4.28 -7.82
C ALA A 325 -20.80 -4.26 -8.84
N GLN A 326 -20.09 -5.39 -9.00
CA GLN A 326 -19.04 -5.51 -10.01
C GLN A 326 -19.58 -5.58 -11.42
N ILE A 327 -20.84 -5.96 -11.63
CA ILE A 327 -21.43 -6.23 -12.94
C ILE A 327 -22.75 -5.47 -13.14
N SER A 328 -22.95 -4.36 -12.44
CA SER A 328 -24.24 -3.64 -12.44
C SER A 328 -24.66 -3.24 -13.86
N VAL A 329 -23.72 -2.76 -14.67
CA VAL A 329 -23.97 -2.39 -16.08
C VAL A 329 -24.37 -3.62 -16.92
N GLU A 330 -23.74 -4.77 -16.71
CA GLU A 330 -24.10 -6.00 -17.41
C GLU A 330 -25.47 -6.53 -16.98
N LEU A 331 -25.83 -6.39 -15.70
CA LEU A 331 -27.15 -6.76 -15.21
C LEU A 331 -28.24 -5.82 -15.75
N GLU A 332 -27.99 -4.52 -15.77
CA GLU A 332 -28.92 -3.51 -16.32
C GLU A 332 -29.14 -3.69 -17.83
N SER A 333 -28.11 -4.08 -18.57
CA SER A 333 -28.20 -4.33 -20.01
C SER A 333 -28.67 -5.74 -20.38
N GLY A 334 -28.82 -6.64 -19.41
CA GLY A 334 -29.11 -8.06 -19.64
C GLY A 334 -27.96 -8.83 -20.31
N ALA A 335 -26.74 -8.27 -20.33
CA ALA A 335 -25.57 -8.94 -20.89
C ALA A 335 -25.04 -10.08 -20.01
N LEU A 336 -25.42 -10.09 -18.73
CA LEU A 336 -25.23 -11.19 -17.77
C LEU A 336 -26.48 -11.33 -16.92
N ALA A 337 -26.66 -12.50 -16.31
CA ALA A 337 -27.79 -12.80 -15.43
C ALA A 337 -27.33 -13.40 -14.11
N VAL A 338 -28.04 -13.05 -13.03
CA VAL A 338 -27.94 -13.74 -11.74
C VAL A 338 -28.75 -15.04 -11.83
N ILE A 339 -28.16 -16.13 -11.36
CA ILE A 339 -28.77 -17.46 -11.41
C ILE A 339 -29.14 -17.91 -9.99
N GLY A 340 -30.42 -18.21 -9.78
CA GLY A 340 -30.93 -18.67 -8.49
C GLY A 340 -31.03 -17.59 -7.40
N ASP A 341 -31.19 -18.04 -6.16
CA ASP A 341 -31.30 -17.19 -4.98
C ASP A 341 -29.91 -16.74 -4.47
N PRO A 342 -29.83 -15.63 -3.71
CA PRO A 342 -28.59 -15.21 -3.05
C PRO A 342 -27.98 -16.33 -2.20
N LEU A 343 -26.65 -16.43 -2.22
CA LEU A 343 -25.93 -17.45 -1.47
C LEU A 343 -26.06 -17.19 0.05
N PRO A 344 -26.48 -18.18 0.86
CA PRO A 344 -26.63 -18.01 2.32
C PRO A 344 -25.35 -17.53 3.00
N ASP A 345 -24.21 -18.13 2.62
CA ASP A 345 -22.88 -17.81 3.16
C ASP A 345 -22.02 -16.99 2.19
N GLY A 346 -22.65 -16.31 1.22
CA GLY A 346 -22.02 -15.55 0.14
C GLY A 346 -21.40 -14.21 0.57
N VAL A 347 -21.26 -13.95 1.87
CA VAL A 347 -20.91 -12.63 2.39
C VAL A 347 -19.40 -12.52 2.59
N ARG A 348 -18.80 -11.45 2.05
CA ARG A 348 -17.42 -11.08 2.34
C ARG A 348 -17.34 -9.64 2.83
N THR A 349 -16.49 -9.41 3.81
CA THR A 349 -16.21 -8.06 4.32
C THR A 349 -15.27 -7.32 3.35
N ILE A 350 -15.70 -6.15 2.91
CA ILE A 350 -14.89 -5.23 2.11
C ILE A 350 -14.39 -4.12 3.02
N GLY A 351 -13.12 -3.78 2.89
CA GLY A 351 -12.53 -2.75 3.72
C GLY A 351 -11.21 -2.22 3.22
N VAL A 352 -10.54 -1.50 4.12
CA VAL A 352 -9.22 -0.92 3.89
C VAL A 352 -8.21 -1.67 4.74
N ALA A 353 -7.09 -2.09 4.14
CA ALA A 353 -5.95 -2.61 4.86
C ALA A 353 -4.76 -1.65 4.76
N MET A 354 -4.10 -1.41 5.90
CA MET A 354 -2.95 -0.52 6.06
C MET A 354 -1.89 -1.21 6.90
N ARG A 355 -0.64 -0.73 6.88
CA ARG A 355 0.36 -1.18 7.86
C ARG A 355 -0.11 -0.78 9.26
N ALA A 356 0.01 -1.68 10.24
CA ALA A 356 -0.50 -1.45 11.59
C ALA A 356 0.09 -0.20 12.26
N ASP A 357 1.36 0.10 11.97
CA ASP A 357 2.05 1.25 12.55
C ASP A 357 1.91 2.53 11.72
N TRP A 358 1.22 2.52 10.58
CA TRP A 358 1.13 3.67 9.66
C TRP A 358 0.40 4.88 10.28
N ARG A 359 0.99 6.06 10.14
CA ARG A 359 0.37 7.35 10.48
C ARG A 359 0.02 8.08 9.17
N PRO A 360 -1.26 8.19 8.79
CA PRO A 360 -1.67 8.89 7.58
C PRO A 360 -1.44 10.41 7.69
N THR A 361 -1.12 11.06 6.57
CA THR A 361 -1.13 12.52 6.40
C THR A 361 -2.57 13.06 6.29
N PRO A 362 -2.79 14.39 6.33
CA PRO A 362 -4.12 14.97 6.16
C PRO A 362 -4.82 14.57 4.85
N VAL A 363 -4.10 14.52 3.72
CA VAL A 363 -4.68 14.09 2.44
C VAL A 363 -4.97 12.59 2.42
N GLN A 364 -4.14 11.77 3.08
CA GLN A 364 -4.39 10.34 3.24
C GLN A 364 -5.63 10.07 4.12
N ASN A 365 -5.82 10.86 5.18
CA ASN A 365 -7.05 10.81 5.98
C ASN A 365 -8.27 11.25 5.18
N ALA A 366 -8.15 12.28 4.32
CA ALA A 366 -9.26 12.69 3.47
C ALA A 366 -9.72 11.56 2.54
N LEU A 367 -8.80 10.75 2.03
CA LEU A 367 -9.16 9.53 1.27
C LEU A 367 -9.88 8.51 2.15
N LEU A 368 -9.37 8.24 3.36
CA LEU A 368 -10.01 7.30 4.29
C LEU A 368 -11.44 7.74 4.65
N GLU A 369 -11.64 9.04 4.94
CA GLU A 369 -12.95 9.64 5.17
C GLU A 369 -13.86 9.48 3.96
N ALA A 370 -13.36 9.78 2.75
CA ALA A 370 -14.12 9.65 1.52
C ALA A 370 -14.51 8.19 1.22
N LEU A 371 -13.66 7.23 1.58
CA LEU A 371 -13.98 5.79 1.46
C LEU A 371 -15.09 5.37 2.40
N VAL A 372 -15.09 5.86 3.64
CA VAL A 372 -16.17 5.60 4.62
C VAL A 372 -17.48 6.26 4.16
N GLN A 373 -17.42 7.48 3.63
CA GLN A 373 -18.61 8.14 3.08
C GLN A 373 -19.16 7.40 1.85
N ALA A 374 -18.28 6.98 0.94
CA ALA A 374 -18.67 6.22 -0.24
C ALA A 374 -19.19 4.82 0.10
N SER A 375 -18.73 4.20 1.20
CA SER A 375 -19.26 2.89 1.61
C SER A 375 -20.71 2.97 2.10
N ALA A 376 -21.16 4.11 2.62
CA ALA A 376 -22.55 4.29 3.03
C ALA A 376 -23.55 4.23 1.86
N THR A 377 -23.08 4.47 0.62
CA THR A 377 -23.91 4.37 -0.60
C THR A 377 -23.78 3.02 -1.30
N MET A 378 -22.86 2.16 -0.86
CA MET A 378 -22.76 0.77 -1.30
C MET A 378 -23.95 0.03 -0.71
N ARG A 379 -25.02 -0.14 -1.49
CA ARG A 379 -26.22 -0.86 -1.07
C ARG A 379 -25.89 -2.34 -0.84
N LEU A 380 -26.26 -2.84 0.34
CA LEU A 380 -26.21 -4.23 0.79
C LEU A 380 -27.18 -5.13 0.04
#